data_AF-A0A645D109-F1
#
_entry.id   AF-A0A645D109-F1
#
_cell.length_a   1.000
_cell.length_b   1.000
_cell.length_c   1.000
_cell.angle_alpha   90.00
_cell.angle_beta   90.00
_cell.angle_gamma   90.00
#
_symmetry.space_group_name_H-M   'P 1'
#
loop_
_entity.id
_entity.type
_entity.pdbx_description
1 polymer ?
#
loop_
_entity_poly.entity_id
_entity_poly.type
_entity_poly.pdbx_seq_one_letter_code
_entity_poly.pdbx_strand_id
1 'polypeptide(L)'
;MDPTFKAAKESNGLDYDYVLIPGATADNKGGVRGTEFVTISPTSKNADLAWEFVTYICDEPQLERWGKALGRFNGNDAAMAKVSDPLLSITIDAAASSLFERPPHFTTAYPGNYYQALQDNLAQITSGVFTPEAGAADLITQLNATIAAQ
;
A
#
# COMPACT_ATOMS: atom_id res chain seq x y z
N MET A 1 -8.31 -15.10 -1.36
CA MET A 1 -9.62 -15.45 -1.94
C MET A 1 -10.21 -14.21 -2.60
N ASP A 2 -10.81 -14.39 -3.76
CA ASP A 2 -11.16 -13.39 -4.77
C ASP A 2 -12.67 -13.36 -5.07
N PRO A 3 -13.50 -13.08 -4.05
CA PRO A 3 -14.95 -13.29 -4.11
C PRO A 3 -15.62 -12.48 -5.22
N THR A 4 -15.16 -11.26 -5.50
CA THR A 4 -15.72 -10.42 -6.56
C THR A 4 -15.45 -10.98 -7.95
N PHE A 5 -14.23 -11.49 -8.23
CA PHE A 5 -13.88 -12.07 -9.52
C PHE A 5 -14.56 -13.43 -9.72
N LYS A 6 -14.66 -14.26 -8.66
CA LYS A 6 -15.46 -15.48 -8.67
C LYS A 6 -16.93 -15.22 -8.99
N ALA A 7 -17.54 -14.26 -8.31
CA ALA A 7 -18.92 -13.87 -8.57
C ALA A 7 -19.11 -13.35 -10.01
N ALA A 8 -18.16 -12.59 -10.54
CA ALA A 8 -18.19 -12.13 -11.93
C ALA A 8 -18.06 -13.27 -12.96
N LYS A 9 -17.23 -14.28 -12.67
CA LYS A 9 -17.12 -15.50 -13.48
C LYS A 9 -18.42 -16.29 -13.47
N GLU A 10 -19.03 -16.48 -12.31
CA GLU A 10 -20.29 -17.22 -12.15
C GLU A 10 -21.47 -16.49 -12.81
N SER A 11 -21.54 -15.16 -12.68
CA SER A 11 -22.67 -14.38 -13.21
C SER A 11 -22.54 -14.05 -14.70
N ASN A 12 -21.34 -13.75 -15.17
CA ASN A 12 -21.11 -13.15 -16.49
C ASN A 12 -20.03 -13.87 -17.33
N GLY A 13 -19.47 -14.99 -16.85
CA GLY A 13 -18.48 -15.77 -17.60
C GLY A 13 -17.11 -15.09 -17.71
N LEU A 14 -16.78 -14.14 -16.83
CA LEU A 14 -15.47 -13.48 -16.81
C LEU A 14 -14.35 -14.52 -16.57
N ASP A 15 -13.48 -14.68 -17.55
CA ASP A 15 -12.18 -15.33 -17.35
C ASP A 15 -11.16 -14.31 -16.84
N TYR A 16 -10.45 -14.66 -15.77
CA TYR A 16 -9.48 -13.80 -15.13
C TYR A 16 -8.28 -14.61 -14.64
N ASP A 17 -7.16 -13.92 -14.49
CA ASP A 17 -5.93 -14.43 -13.89
C ASP A 17 -5.19 -13.28 -13.21
N TYR A 18 -4.17 -13.60 -12.43
CA TYR A 18 -3.36 -12.63 -11.70
C TYR A 18 -1.93 -12.63 -12.23
N VAL A 19 -1.41 -11.44 -12.52
CA VAL A 19 -0.01 -11.24 -12.88
C VAL A 19 0.60 -10.16 -12.02
N LEU A 20 1.89 -10.28 -11.75
CA LEU A 20 2.64 -9.23 -11.08
C LEU A 20 2.81 -8.03 -12.02
N ILE A 21 2.65 -6.83 -11.47
CA ILE A 21 2.98 -5.60 -12.20
C ILE A 21 4.47 -5.66 -12.56
N PRO A 22 4.87 -5.44 -13.82
CA PRO A 22 6.28 -5.42 -14.19
C PRO A 22 6.98 -4.19 -13.58
N GLY A 23 8.21 -4.38 -13.11
CA GLY A 23 9.06 -3.28 -12.66
C GLY A 23 9.88 -2.68 -13.80
N ALA A 24 10.81 -1.78 -13.45
CA ALA A 24 11.71 -1.14 -14.41
C ALA A 24 12.68 -2.12 -15.10
N THR A 25 12.91 -3.29 -14.51
CA THR A 25 13.71 -4.40 -15.05
C THR A 25 12.95 -5.72 -14.91
N ALA A 26 13.36 -6.76 -15.64
CA ALA A 26 12.71 -8.08 -15.59
C ALA A 26 12.73 -8.71 -14.18
N ASP A 27 13.79 -8.45 -13.43
CA ASP A 27 13.98 -8.95 -12.06
C ASP A 27 13.26 -8.10 -11.01
N ASN A 28 12.77 -6.91 -11.39
CA ASN A 28 12.05 -6.03 -10.50
C ASN A 28 10.54 -6.21 -10.68
N LYS A 29 9.80 -6.34 -9.58
CA LYS A 29 8.33 -6.33 -9.62
C LYS A 29 7.87 -4.91 -9.32
N GLY A 30 7.02 -4.39 -10.19
CA GLY A 30 6.37 -3.12 -10.00
C GLY A 30 5.33 -3.18 -8.89
N GLY A 31 4.74 -2.03 -8.59
CA GLY A 31 3.75 -1.88 -7.54
C GLY A 31 4.32 -1.24 -6.28
N VAL A 32 3.38 -0.88 -5.41
CA VAL A 32 3.66 -0.19 -4.15
C VAL A 32 3.15 -1.02 -2.99
N ARG A 33 3.93 -1.10 -1.91
CA ARG A 33 3.47 -1.58 -0.61
C ARG A 33 3.02 -0.41 0.25
N GLY A 34 1.73 -0.37 0.54
CA GLY A 34 1.19 0.42 1.63
C GLY A 34 1.40 -0.29 2.96
N THR A 35 1.34 0.47 4.05
CA THR A 35 1.27 -0.07 5.41
C THR A 35 0.02 0.46 6.07
N GLU A 36 -0.81 -0.45 6.57
CA GLU A 36 -1.92 -0.11 7.46
C GLU A 36 -1.44 -0.30 8.90
N PHE A 37 -1.65 0.73 9.73
CA PHE A 37 -1.32 0.68 11.15
C PHE A 37 -2.59 0.86 11.96
N VAL A 38 -2.69 0.10 13.06
CA VAL A 38 -3.69 0.34 14.09
C VAL A 38 -3.04 1.14 15.20
N THR A 39 -3.58 2.32 15.49
CA THR A 39 -3.02 3.25 16.48
C THR A 39 -4.06 3.63 17.52
N ILE A 40 -3.61 3.92 18.74
CA ILE A 40 -4.45 4.41 19.82
C ILE A 40 -4.33 5.92 19.88
N SER A 41 -5.47 6.63 19.91
CA SER A 41 -5.49 8.08 20.06
C SER A 41 -4.79 8.50 21.37
N PRO A 42 -3.90 9.51 21.35
CA PRO A 42 -3.25 10.01 22.56
C PRO A 42 -4.24 10.62 23.56
N THR A 43 -5.45 10.97 23.12
CA THR A 43 -6.50 11.54 23.96
C THR A 43 -7.52 10.50 24.45
N SER A 44 -7.31 9.22 24.13
CA SER A 44 -8.21 8.14 24.54
C SER A 44 -8.36 8.10 26.06
N LYS A 45 -9.61 8.03 26.53
CA LYS A 45 -9.92 7.78 27.95
C LYS A 45 -9.89 6.30 28.32
N ASN A 46 -9.69 5.42 27.33
CA ASN A 46 -9.70 3.96 27.47
C ASN A 46 -8.43 3.35 26.84
N ALA A 47 -7.27 3.95 27.08
CA ALA A 47 -6.03 3.55 26.41
C ALA A 47 -5.66 2.08 26.67
N ASP A 48 -5.83 1.59 27.91
CA ASP A 48 -5.50 0.20 28.29
C ASP A 48 -6.41 -0.80 27.58
N LEU A 49 -7.73 -0.58 27.58
CA LEU A 49 -8.67 -1.44 26.86
C LEU A 49 -8.45 -1.38 25.34
N ALA A 50 -8.14 -0.20 24.81
CA ALA A 50 -7.78 -0.07 23.40
C ALA A 50 -6.51 -0.85 23.08
N TRP A 51 -5.52 -0.86 23.98
CA TRP A 51 -4.30 -1.66 23.82
C TRP A 51 -4.58 -3.16 23.81
N GLU A 52 -5.40 -3.66 24.74
CA GLU A 52 -5.83 -5.06 24.75
C GLU A 52 -6.51 -5.44 23.42
N PHE A 53 -7.40 -4.58 22.92
CA PHE A 53 -8.09 -4.85 21.65
C PHE A 53 -7.13 -4.82 20.45
N VAL A 54 -6.29 -3.80 20.34
CA VAL A 54 -5.33 -3.64 19.23
C VAL A 54 -4.34 -4.80 19.20
N THR A 55 -3.81 -5.21 20.35
CA THR A 55 -2.91 -6.36 20.43
C THR A 55 -3.61 -7.65 20.06
N TYR A 56 -4.85 -7.87 20.51
CA TYR A 56 -5.64 -9.04 20.14
C TYR A 56 -5.90 -9.14 18.63
N ILE A 57 -6.35 -8.07 17.97
CA ILE A 57 -6.66 -8.12 16.53
C ILE A 57 -5.41 -8.25 15.64
N CYS A 58 -4.24 -7.86 16.15
CA CYS A 58 -2.95 -8.00 15.48
C CYS A 58 -2.22 -9.29 15.84
N ASP A 59 -2.80 -10.14 16.70
CA ASP A 59 -2.20 -11.42 17.06
C ASP A 59 -2.29 -12.41 15.89
N GLU A 60 -1.34 -13.36 15.87
CA GLU A 60 -1.16 -14.30 14.76
C GLU A 60 -2.46 -15.04 14.38
N PRO A 61 -3.28 -15.57 15.31
CA PRO A 61 -4.51 -16.28 14.94
C PRO A 61 -5.55 -15.39 14.25
N GLN A 62 -5.61 -14.10 14.61
CA GLN A 62 -6.55 -13.16 14.00
C GLN A 62 -6.09 -12.78 12.59
N LEU A 63 -4.79 -12.49 12.43
CA LEU A 63 -4.22 -12.15 11.14
C LEU A 63 -4.20 -13.32 10.17
N GLU A 64 -4.02 -14.55 10.64
CA GLU A 64 -4.18 -15.77 9.84
C GLU A 64 -5.63 -15.89 9.34
N ARG A 65 -6.61 -15.69 10.23
CA ARG A 65 -8.04 -15.71 9.89
C ARG A 65 -8.38 -14.65 8.84
N TRP A 66 -7.83 -13.44 8.96
CA TRP A 66 -8.05 -12.35 8.00
C TRP A 66 -7.44 -12.68 6.64
N GLY A 67 -6.21 -13.21 6.63
CA GLY A 67 -5.56 -13.68 5.40
C GLY A 67 -6.40 -14.73 4.67
N LYS A 68 -6.88 -15.75 5.40
CA LYS A 68 -7.70 -16.83 4.84
C LYS A 68 -9.08 -16.37 4.36
N ALA A 69 -9.77 -15.56 5.16
CA ALA A 69 -11.15 -15.16 4.86
C ALA A 69 -11.22 -14.07 3.77
N LEU A 70 -10.31 -13.11 3.79
CA LEU A 70 -10.37 -11.91 2.96
C LEU A 70 -9.30 -11.85 1.87
N GLY A 71 -8.34 -12.78 1.85
CA GLY A 71 -7.20 -12.69 0.94
C GLY A 71 -6.34 -11.45 1.20
N ARG A 72 -6.28 -10.96 2.45
CA ARG A 72 -5.51 -9.76 2.81
C ARG A 72 -4.10 -10.12 3.25
N PHE A 73 -3.12 -9.56 2.56
CA PHE A 73 -1.74 -9.55 3.02
C PHE A 73 -1.65 -8.73 4.31
N ASN A 74 -0.84 -9.19 5.26
CA ASN A 74 -0.57 -8.46 6.49
C ASN A 74 0.88 -8.65 6.94
N GLY A 75 1.33 -7.81 7.87
CA GLY A 75 2.72 -7.76 8.31
C GLY A 75 3.14 -8.83 9.33
N ASN A 76 2.33 -9.87 9.57
CA ASN A 76 2.71 -10.97 10.46
C ASN A 76 3.18 -12.17 9.63
N ASP A 77 4.50 -12.35 9.54
CA ASP A 77 5.13 -13.41 8.74
C ASP A 77 4.69 -14.81 9.18
N ALA A 78 4.49 -15.04 10.48
CA ALA A 78 4.04 -16.33 11.01
C ALA A 78 2.62 -16.66 10.55
N ALA A 79 1.72 -15.66 10.55
CA ALA A 79 0.37 -15.80 10.01
C ALA A 79 0.40 -16.03 8.50
N MET A 80 1.21 -15.27 7.75
CA MET A 80 1.31 -15.38 6.29
C MET A 80 1.90 -16.71 5.83
N ALA A 81 2.84 -17.29 6.57
CA ALA A 81 3.38 -18.62 6.29
C ALA A 81 2.32 -19.75 6.37
N LYS A 82 1.17 -19.50 7.02
CA LYS A 82 0.07 -20.46 7.17
C LYS A 82 -1.05 -20.29 6.14
N VAL A 83 -0.93 -19.31 5.23
CA VAL A 83 -1.94 -19.05 4.20
C VAL A 83 -1.47 -19.62 2.86
N SER A 84 -2.27 -20.51 2.27
CA SER A 84 -1.96 -21.21 1.01
C SER A 84 -2.70 -20.66 -0.22
N ASP A 85 -3.24 -19.45 -0.11
CA ASP A 85 -3.97 -18.81 -1.21
C ASP A 85 -2.99 -18.36 -2.32
N PRO A 86 -3.18 -18.75 -3.60
CA PRO A 86 -2.23 -18.44 -4.66
C PRO A 86 -2.03 -16.94 -4.91
N LEU A 87 -3.11 -16.14 -4.84
CA LEU A 87 -3.05 -14.69 -5.01
C LEU A 87 -2.25 -14.04 -3.87
N LEU A 88 -2.47 -14.49 -2.63
CA LEU A 88 -1.65 -14.04 -1.51
C LEU A 88 -0.20 -14.46 -1.63
N SER A 89 0.08 -15.68 -2.10
CA SER A 89 1.44 -16.17 -2.27
C SER A 89 2.23 -15.27 -3.25
N ILE A 90 1.65 -14.96 -4.41
CA ILE A 90 2.32 -14.05 -5.37
C ILE A 90 2.45 -12.62 -4.81
N THR A 91 1.52 -12.19 -3.95
CA THR A 91 1.57 -10.88 -3.29
C THR A 91 2.68 -10.82 -2.24
N ILE A 92 2.87 -11.88 -1.45
CA ILE A 92 3.96 -12.03 -0.49
C ILE A 92 5.31 -11.96 -1.21
N ASP A 93 5.45 -12.70 -2.32
CA ASP A 93 6.67 -12.67 -3.14
C ASP A 93 6.95 -11.26 -3.69
N ALA A 94 5.92 -10.55 -4.15
CA ALA A 94 6.07 -9.20 -4.68
C ALA A 94 6.39 -8.15 -3.60
N ALA A 95 5.90 -8.34 -2.36
CA ALA A 95 6.09 -7.40 -1.27
C ALA A 95 7.58 -7.17 -0.93
N ALA A 96 8.43 -8.18 -1.16
CA ALA A 96 9.87 -8.10 -0.93
C ALA A 96 10.58 -7.10 -1.85
N SER A 97 10.13 -6.97 -3.11
CA SER A 97 10.73 -6.06 -4.10
C SER A 97 9.92 -4.77 -4.33
N SER A 98 8.70 -4.69 -3.80
CA SER A 98 7.82 -3.54 -3.99
C SER A 98 8.39 -2.24 -3.41
N LEU A 99 8.11 -1.12 -4.08
CA LEU A 99 8.43 0.22 -3.57
C LEU A 99 7.48 0.54 -2.43
N PHE A 100 7.91 1.32 -1.44
CA PHE A 100 6.95 1.87 -0.49
C PHE A 100 5.95 2.79 -1.22
N GLU A 101 4.68 2.79 -0.81
CA GLU A 101 3.63 3.66 -1.40
C GLU A 101 3.93 5.14 -1.14
N ARG A 102 4.56 5.45 0.00
CA ARG A 102 4.68 6.80 0.54
C ARG A 102 6.10 7.22 0.95
N PRO A 103 7.13 7.04 0.10
CA PRO A 103 8.43 7.64 0.32
C PRO A 103 8.37 9.16 -0.01
N PRO A 104 9.22 9.97 0.63
CA PRO A 104 10.09 9.62 1.75
C PRO A 104 9.31 9.46 3.06
N HIS A 105 9.78 8.55 3.93
CA HIS A 105 9.25 8.44 5.28
C HIS A 105 9.82 9.55 6.15
N PHE A 106 9.03 10.59 6.38
CA PHE A 106 9.40 11.70 7.25
C PHE A 106 9.42 11.26 8.73
N THR A 107 10.41 11.75 9.48
CA THR A 107 10.50 11.52 10.94
C THR A 107 9.53 12.41 11.74
N THR A 108 8.97 13.43 11.10
CA THR A 108 7.96 14.35 11.63
C THR A 108 6.76 14.44 10.68
N ALA A 109 5.64 14.97 11.15
CA ALA A 109 4.51 15.27 10.29
C ALA A 109 4.94 16.28 9.22
N TYR A 110 4.81 15.93 7.94
CA TYR A 110 5.04 16.82 6.80
C TYR A 110 3.72 17.53 6.42
N PRO A 111 3.77 18.62 5.64
CA PRO A 111 2.56 19.33 5.24
C PRO A 111 1.65 18.46 4.37
N GLY A 112 0.33 18.49 4.64
CA GLY A 112 -0.63 17.63 3.94
C GLY A 112 -0.67 17.79 2.42
N ASN A 113 -0.15 18.91 1.89
CA ASN A 113 -0.06 19.19 0.45
C ASN A 113 1.18 18.58 -0.24
N TYR A 114 2.08 17.91 0.49
CA TYR A 114 3.27 17.27 -0.12
C TYR A 114 2.91 16.32 -1.28
N TYR A 115 1.87 15.51 -1.10
CA TYR A 115 1.40 14.58 -2.14
C TYR A 115 0.63 15.26 -3.27
N GLN A 116 0.06 16.44 -3.02
CA GLN A 116 -0.66 17.18 -4.06
C GLN A 116 0.30 17.59 -5.16
N ALA A 117 1.50 18.09 -4.81
CA ALA A 117 2.53 18.46 -5.77
C ALA A 117 2.94 17.28 -6.68
N LEU A 118 3.04 16.07 -6.12
CA LEU A 118 3.31 14.83 -6.87
C LEU A 118 2.19 14.52 -7.87
N GLN A 119 0.94 14.55 -7.41
CA GLN A 119 -0.22 14.23 -8.25
C GLN A 119 -0.42 15.24 -9.38
N ASP A 120 -0.28 16.53 -9.08
CA ASP A 120 -0.43 17.61 -10.05
C ASP A 120 0.65 17.55 -11.13
N ASN A 121 1.91 17.31 -10.74
CA ASN A 121 2.99 17.15 -11.72
C ASN A 121 2.81 15.91 -12.60
N LEU A 122 2.40 14.77 -12.02
CA LEU A 122 2.11 13.56 -12.80
C LEU A 122 0.97 13.80 -13.80
N ALA A 123 -0.08 14.51 -13.38
CA ALA A 123 -1.19 14.88 -14.26
C ALA A 123 -0.72 15.80 -15.41
N GLN A 124 0.15 16.77 -15.13
CA GLN A 124 0.71 17.66 -16.15
C GLN A 124 1.63 16.95 -17.13
N ILE A 125 2.45 16.00 -16.67
CA ILE A 125 3.30 15.17 -17.55
C ILE A 125 2.42 14.29 -18.44
N THR A 126 1.45 13.58 -17.86
CA THR A 126 0.58 12.65 -18.61
C THR A 126 -0.36 13.34 -19.59
N SER A 127 -0.70 14.61 -19.35
CA SER A 127 -1.47 15.45 -20.28
C SER A 127 -0.60 16.18 -21.31
N GLY A 128 0.73 16.05 -21.24
CA GLY A 128 1.66 16.65 -22.19
C GLY A 128 1.93 18.15 -21.96
N VAL A 129 1.51 18.71 -20.82
CA VAL A 129 1.86 20.09 -20.42
C VAL A 129 3.34 20.20 -20.12
N PHE A 130 3.91 19.17 -19.47
CA PHE A 130 5.34 19.04 -19.24
C PHE A 130 5.92 17.81 -19.92
N THR A 131 7.19 17.88 -20.31
CA THR A 131 7.98 16.67 -20.53
C THR A 131 8.26 16.00 -19.18
N PRO A 132 8.59 14.71 -19.14
CA PRO A 132 8.99 14.03 -17.89
C PRO A 132 10.11 14.76 -17.15
N GLU A 133 11.12 15.27 -17.86
CA GLU A 133 12.27 15.96 -17.27
C GLU A 133 11.87 17.31 -16.68
N ALA A 134 11.03 18.08 -17.39
CA ALA A 134 10.56 19.39 -16.93
C ALA A 134 9.67 19.25 -15.69
N GLY A 135 8.71 18.31 -15.71
CA GLY A 135 7.85 18.04 -14.56
C GLY A 135 8.61 17.47 -13.37
N ALA A 136 9.65 16.66 -13.59
CA ALA A 136 10.51 16.20 -12.49
C ALA A 136 11.28 17.35 -11.82
N ALA A 137 11.82 18.29 -12.61
CA ALA A 137 12.54 19.45 -12.07
C ALA A 137 11.61 20.41 -11.30
N ASP A 138 10.40 20.64 -11.83
CA ASP A 138 9.37 21.44 -11.18
C ASP A 138 8.90 20.79 -9.87
N LEU A 139 8.61 19.49 -9.89
CA LEU A 139 8.23 18.72 -8.71
C LEU A 139 9.25 18.88 -7.59
N ILE A 140 10.55 18.69 -7.87
CA ILE A 140 11.61 18.84 -6.85
C ILE A 140 11.56 20.25 -6.22
N THR A 141 11.33 21.28 -7.03
CA THR A 141 11.22 22.66 -6.56
C THR A 141 10.02 22.83 -5.63
N GLN A 142 8.84 22.31 -6.01
CA GLN A 142 7.63 22.38 -5.20
C GLN A 142 7.74 21.59 -3.88
N LEU A 143 8.32 20.40 -3.92
CA LEU A 143 8.50 19.57 -2.71
C LEU A 143 9.46 20.24 -1.73
N ASN A 144 10.56 20.83 -2.21
CA ASN A 144 11.50 21.57 -1.37
C ASN A 144 10.84 22.79 -0.72
N ALA A 145 10.05 23.56 -1.49
CA ALA A 145 9.31 24.70 -0.96
C ALA A 145 8.28 24.28 0.10
N THR A 146 7.61 23.14 -0.12
CA THR A 146 6.63 22.58 0.83
C THR A 146 7.30 22.18 2.13
N ILE A 147 8.43 21.46 2.08
CA ILE A 147 9.16 21.04 3.27
C ILE A 147 9.72 22.25 4.04
N ALA A 148 10.21 23.28 3.34
CA ALA A 148 10.79 24.47 3.96
C ALA A 148 9.76 25.41 4.60
N ALA A 149 8.47 25.26 4.30
CA ALA A 149 7.40 26.09 4.85
C ALA A 149 6.90 25.63 6.24
N GLN A 150 7.58 24.66 6.87
CA GLN A 150 7.35 24.23 8.26
C GLN A 150 8.12 25.10 9.26
#